data_AF-A0A9P1NXF7-F1
#
_entry.id   AF-A0A9P1NXF7-F1
#
_cell.length_a   1.000
_cell.length_b   1.000
_cell.length_c   1.000
_cell.angle_alpha   90.00
_cell.angle_beta   90.00
_cell.angle_gamma   90.00
#
_symmetry.space_group_name_H-M   'P 1'
#
loop_
_entity.id
_entity.type
_entity.pdbx_description
1 polymer ?
#
loop_
_entity_poly.entity_id
_entity_poly.type
_entity_poly.pdbx_seq_one_letter_code
_entity_poly.pdbx_strand_id
1 'polypeptide(L)'
;MINKPARPHQKATSECGLWFDKLLGGLSDRQGYGYSMKTPNNLYEEDFYLWTQITAEQLKENQFTQVDVANLIEEIESLGRSEKRELKSRLIVLLMHLLKWHYQPTKRSESWRSTITEQRICIEGLLEDSPSLKPLLTEVFKDCYQKARIKASDETGIKLNFLPKESPFSLEETLESSYLDDER
;
A
#
# COMPACT_ATOMS: atom_id res chain seq x y z
N MET A 1 -12.47 -22.05 3.71
CA MET A 1 -12.03 -21.10 2.64
C MET A 1 -13.06 -19.98 2.61
N ILE A 2 -12.76 -18.84 3.21
CA ILE A 2 -13.66 -17.67 3.18
C ILE A 2 -12.86 -16.53 2.56
N ASN A 3 -13.27 -16.14 1.35
CA ASN A 3 -12.76 -14.98 0.63
C ASN A 3 -13.24 -13.71 1.33
N LYS A 4 -12.33 -12.88 1.87
CA LYS A 4 -12.63 -11.47 2.16
C LYS A 4 -12.66 -10.72 0.80
N PRO A 5 -13.71 -9.93 0.49
CA PRO A 5 -13.75 -9.17 -0.76
C PRO A 5 -12.76 -7.99 -0.73
N ALA A 6 -12.25 -7.63 -1.91
CA ALA A 6 -11.29 -6.54 -2.10
C ALA A 6 -11.94 -5.15 -1.93
N ARG A 7 -11.16 -4.19 -1.44
CA ARG A 7 -11.55 -2.81 -1.12
C ARG A 7 -12.01 -2.03 -2.38
N PRO A 8 -13.11 -1.24 -2.31
CA PRO A 8 -13.43 -0.29 -3.36
C PRO A 8 -12.65 1.02 -3.16
N HIS A 9 -11.85 1.40 -4.15
CA HIS A 9 -11.31 2.76 -4.28
C HIS A 9 -12.35 3.65 -4.96
N GLN A 10 -12.89 4.67 -4.28
CA GLN A 10 -13.51 5.81 -4.96
C GLN A 10 -13.25 7.16 -4.28
N LYS A 11 -13.37 8.19 -5.13
CA LYS A 11 -12.75 9.52 -5.10
C LYS A 11 -13.48 10.51 -4.19
N ALA A 12 -12.72 11.49 -3.70
CA ALA A 12 -13.17 12.61 -2.88
C ALA A 12 -14.05 13.62 -3.64
N THR A 13 -15.09 14.11 -2.96
CA THR A 13 -15.51 15.51 -3.02
C THR A 13 -15.93 15.99 -1.64
N SER A 14 -15.48 17.20 -1.31
CA SER A 14 -15.55 17.93 -0.04
C SER A 14 -16.95 18.42 0.32
N GLU A 15 -17.37 18.20 1.58
CA GLU A 15 -18.33 19.04 2.34
C GLU A 15 -18.38 18.57 3.82
N CYS A 16 -17.29 18.74 4.58
CA CYS A 16 -17.15 18.18 5.95
C CYS A 16 -17.81 18.99 7.09
N GLY A 17 -18.56 20.07 6.82
CA GLY A 17 -18.96 21.00 7.89
C GLY A 17 -20.42 20.90 8.39
N LEU A 18 -21.32 20.27 7.64
CA LEU A 18 -22.78 20.42 7.87
C LEU A 18 -23.51 19.12 8.21
N TRP A 19 -22.79 18.00 8.26
CA TRP A 19 -23.38 16.68 8.52
C TRP A 19 -23.52 16.36 10.02
N PHE A 20 -22.72 16.98 10.88
CA PHE A 20 -22.66 16.62 12.31
C PHE A 20 -23.92 17.07 13.08
N ASP A 21 -24.37 18.31 12.89
CA ASP A 21 -25.52 18.86 13.61
C ASP A 21 -26.86 18.24 13.18
N LYS A 22 -26.95 17.77 11.94
CA LYS A 22 -28.18 17.16 11.40
C LYS A 22 -28.42 15.73 11.91
N LEU A 23 -27.38 15.08 12.43
CA LEU A 23 -27.46 13.73 13.01
C LEU A 23 -27.82 13.74 14.51
N LEU A 24 -27.61 14.86 15.22
CA LEU A 24 -27.86 14.98 16.66
C LEU A 24 -29.10 15.83 17.02
N GLY A 25 -29.57 16.72 16.15
CA GLY A 25 -30.64 17.69 16.45
C GLY A 25 -32.09 17.18 16.41
N GLY A 26 -32.34 15.87 16.39
CA GLY A 26 -33.67 15.30 16.10
C GLY A 26 -34.33 14.48 17.22
N LEU A 27 -33.86 14.57 18.47
CA LEU A 27 -34.33 13.72 19.58
C LEU A 27 -35.13 14.49 20.65
N SER A 28 -36.24 15.12 20.24
CA SER A 28 -37.37 15.26 21.16
C SER A 28 -38.67 15.03 20.41
N ASP A 29 -39.41 14.02 20.86
CA ASP A 29 -40.77 13.66 20.47
C ASP A 29 -40.94 12.91 19.14
N ARG A 30 -40.86 11.58 19.24
CA ARG A 30 -41.92 10.66 18.74
C ARG A 30 -41.68 9.23 19.22
N GLN A 31 -42.72 8.67 19.84
CA GLN A 31 -42.82 7.26 20.19
C GLN A 31 -42.84 6.37 18.93
N GLY A 32 -42.04 5.30 18.97
CA GLY A 32 -42.35 4.04 18.31
C GLY A 32 -41.98 3.90 16.84
N TYR A 33 -40.70 3.78 16.52
CA TYR A 33 -40.16 2.90 15.47
C TYR A 33 -38.73 2.54 15.89
N GLY A 34 -38.38 1.26 15.85
CA GLY A 34 -37.07 0.75 16.25
C GLY A 34 -35.96 1.27 15.34
N TYR A 35 -35.46 2.48 15.63
CA TYR A 35 -34.13 2.89 15.20
C TYR A 35 -33.16 2.06 16.03
N SER A 36 -32.69 0.96 15.43
CA SER A 36 -31.50 0.26 15.90
C SER A 36 -30.40 1.31 16.03
N MET A 37 -30.11 1.74 17.26
CA MET A 37 -28.94 2.56 17.58
C MET A 37 -27.76 1.84 16.95
N LYS A 38 -27.26 2.33 15.81
CA LYS A 38 -26.15 1.69 15.12
C LYS A 38 -24.95 1.82 16.05
N THR A 39 -24.60 0.72 16.70
CA THR A 39 -23.36 0.64 17.45
C THR A 39 -22.20 0.93 16.49
N PRO A 40 -21.11 1.58 16.92
CA PRO A 40 -19.95 1.93 16.09
C PRO A 40 -19.48 0.77 15.19
N ASN A 41 -19.55 -0.44 15.73
CA ASN A 41 -19.19 -1.69 15.07
C ASN A 41 -20.01 -2.02 13.80
N ASN A 42 -21.27 -1.57 13.72
CA ASN A 42 -22.09 -1.77 12.53
C ASN A 42 -21.79 -0.72 11.43
N LEU A 43 -21.34 0.48 11.83
CA LEU A 43 -21.01 1.52 10.86
C LEU A 43 -19.70 1.23 10.11
N TYR A 44 -18.74 0.58 10.78
CA TYR A 44 -17.48 0.15 10.15
C TYR A 44 -17.71 -0.71 8.90
N GLU A 45 -18.63 -1.68 8.95
CA GLU A 45 -18.94 -2.59 7.85
C GLU A 45 -19.89 -1.98 6.80
N GLU A 46 -20.84 -1.14 7.22
CA GLU A 46 -21.87 -0.59 6.33
C GLU A 46 -21.42 0.67 5.58
N ASP A 47 -20.66 1.57 6.24
CA ASP A 47 -20.16 2.82 5.67
C ASP A 47 -18.82 3.20 6.31
N PHE A 48 -17.77 2.55 5.82
CA PHE A 48 -16.40 2.75 6.29
C PHE A 48 -15.95 4.21 6.24
N TYR A 49 -16.31 4.95 5.17
CA TYR A 49 -15.91 6.34 5.05
C TYR A 49 -16.53 7.19 6.17
N LEU A 50 -17.84 7.06 6.39
CA LEU A 50 -18.50 7.76 7.48
C LEU A 50 -17.94 7.34 8.86
N TRP A 51 -17.65 6.05 9.05
CA TRP A 51 -16.98 5.56 10.27
C TRP A 51 -15.62 6.24 10.51
N THR A 52 -14.79 6.42 9.47
CA THR A 52 -13.50 7.12 9.63
C THR A 52 -13.67 8.57 10.06
N GLN A 53 -14.66 9.28 9.51
CA GLN A 53 -14.91 10.68 9.85
C GLN A 53 -15.40 10.83 11.29
N ILE A 54 -16.35 9.99 11.71
CA ILE A 54 -16.89 10.00 13.08
C ILE A 54 -15.80 9.63 14.08
N THR A 55 -15.01 8.60 13.80
CA THR A 55 -13.91 8.17 14.69
C THR A 55 -12.86 9.27 14.84
N ALA A 56 -12.52 9.97 13.75
CA ALA A 56 -11.59 11.09 13.79
C ALA A 56 -12.13 12.26 14.64
N GLU A 57 -13.43 12.57 14.53
CA GLU A 57 -14.04 13.64 15.31
C GLU A 57 -14.11 13.30 16.80
N GLN A 58 -14.50 12.06 17.14
CA GLN A 58 -14.50 11.57 18.51
C GLN A 58 -13.11 11.66 19.16
N LEU A 59 -12.04 11.36 18.40
CA LEU A 59 -10.66 11.51 18.88
C LEU A 59 -10.28 12.98 19.11
N LYS A 60 -10.66 13.90 18.21
CA LYS A 60 -10.39 15.34 18.38
C LYS A 60 -11.11 15.93 19.60
N GLU A 61 -12.34 15.51 19.83
CA GLU A 61 -13.17 15.97 20.96
C GLU A 61 -12.87 15.24 22.27
N ASN A 62 -11.87 14.35 22.30
CA ASN A 62 -11.48 13.53 23.45
C ASN A 62 -12.61 12.61 23.98
N GLN A 63 -13.53 12.21 23.10
CA GLN A 63 -14.66 11.32 23.42
C GLN A 63 -14.23 9.84 23.38
N PHE A 64 -13.15 9.48 24.07
CA PHE A 64 -12.51 8.15 23.96
C PHE A 64 -13.43 6.98 24.30
N THR A 65 -14.45 7.17 25.14
CA THR A 65 -15.42 6.14 25.50
C THR A 65 -16.35 5.73 24.35
N GLN A 66 -16.45 6.56 23.31
CA GLN A 66 -17.31 6.32 22.15
C GLN A 66 -16.53 5.77 20.93
N VAL A 67 -15.20 5.82 20.99
CA VAL A 67 -14.32 5.34 19.93
C VAL A 67 -14.41 3.83 19.83
N ASP A 68 -14.56 3.34 18.60
CA ASP A 68 -14.45 1.92 18.29
C ASP A 68 -12.98 1.47 18.28
N VAL A 69 -12.43 1.27 19.48
CA VAL A 69 -10.99 1.01 19.67
C VAL A 69 -10.55 -0.27 18.96
N ALA A 70 -11.39 -1.30 18.89
CA ALA A 70 -11.03 -2.57 18.26
C ALA A 70 -10.79 -2.40 16.75
N ASN A 71 -11.76 -1.78 16.04
CA ASN A 71 -11.64 -1.52 14.61
C ASN A 71 -10.56 -0.48 14.30
N LEU A 72 -10.38 0.54 15.17
CA LEU A 72 -9.30 1.52 15.02
C LEU A 72 -7.91 0.89 15.10
N ILE A 73 -7.69 -0.03 16.07
CA ILE A 73 -6.42 -0.77 16.17
C ILE A 73 -6.20 -1.62 14.90
N GLU A 74 -7.22 -2.35 14.45
CA GLU A 74 -7.10 -3.17 13.23
C GLU A 74 -6.70 -2.31 12.03
N GLU A 75 -7.29 -1.12 11.88
CA GLU A 75 -6.96 -0.21 10.79
C GLU A 75 -5.54 0.37 10.87
N ILE A 76 -5.09 0.79 12.06
CA ILE A 76 -3.72 1.28 12.24
C ILE A 76 -2.69 0.20 11.90
N GLU A 77 -2.91 -1.03 12.36
CA GLU A 77 -2.04 -2.15 12.00
C GLU A 77 -2.13 -2.50 10.50
N SER A 78 -3.32 -2.38 9.92
CA SER A 78 -3.61 -2.58 8.49
C SER A 78 -2.78 -1.61 7.64
N LEU A 79 -2.70 -0.35 8.03
CA LEU A 79 -1.90 0.68 7.35
C LEU A 79 -0.41 0.29 7.33
N GLY A 80 0.19 -0.04 8.48
CA GLY A 80 1.61 -0.45 8.52
C GLY A 80 1.89 -1.73 7.72
N ARG A 81 0.97 -2.70 7.74
CA ARG A 81 1.07 -3.90 6.89
C ARG A 81 0.99 -3.56 5.40
N SER A 82 0.22 -2.55 5.02
CA SER A 82 0.05 -2.13 3.62
C SER A 82 1.31 -1.46 3.07
N GLU A 83 1.97 -0.58 3.83
CA GLU A 83 3.24 0.04 3.43
C GLU A 83 4.36 -1.00 3.25
N LYS A 84 4.49 -1.95 4.19
CA LYS A 84 5.43 -3.08 4.08
C LYS A 84 5.17 -3.92 2.82
N ARG A 85 3.90 -4.11 2.43
CA ARG A 85 3.55 -4.85 1.21
C ARG A 85 3.84 -4.06 -0.05
N GLU A 86 3.55 -2.75 -0.05
CA GLU A 86 3.82 -1.87 -1.18
C GLU A 86 5.32 -1.80 -1.48
N LEU A 87 6.15 -1.57 -0.45
CA LEU A 87 7.61 -1.56 -0.59
C LEU A 87 8.14 -2.87 -1.20
N LYS A 88 7.66 -4.02 -0.71
CA LYS A 88 8.01 -5.33 -1.26
C LYS A 88 7.59 -5.46 -2.72
N SER A 89 6.37 -5.05 -3.06
CA SER A 89 5.82 -5.12 -4.41
C SER A 89 6.68 -4.31 -5.39
N ARG A 90 6.96 -3.04 -5.03
CA ARG A 90 7.81 -2.12 -5.80
C ARG A 90 9.20 -2.70 -6.03
N LEU A 91 9.84 -3.19 -4.95
CA LEU A 91 11.18 -3.79 -5.04
C LEU A 91 11.22 -5.03 -5.93
N ILE A 92 10.18 -5.88 -5.89
CA ILE A 92 10.09 -7.06 -6.79
C ILE A 92 10.00 -6.62 -8.25
N VAL A 93 9.16 -5.64 -8.57
CA VAL A 93 8.99 -5.15 -9.95
C VAL A 93 10.27 -4.48 -10.45
N LEU A 94 10.95 -3.72 -9.59
CA LEU A 94 12.24 -3.09 -9.88
C LEU A 94 13.31 -4.15 -10.22
N LEU A 95 13.54 -5.10 -9.32
CA LEU A 95 14.52 -6.18 -9.51
C LEU A 95 14.20 -7.02 -10.76
N MET A 96 12.93 -7.26 -11.05
CA MET A 96 12.50 -7.98 -12.24
C MET A 96 12.90 -7.23 -13.52
N HIS A 97 12.68 -5.91 -13.55
CA HIS A 97 13.06 -5.09 -14.71
C HIS A 97 14.57 -4.91 -14.82
N LEU A 98 15.31 -4.85 -13.71
CA LEU A 98 16.78 -4.85 -13.73
C LEU A 98 17.33 -6.17 -14.31
N LEU A 99 16.74 -7.32 -13.97
CA LEU A 99 17.09 -8.60 -14.58
C LEU A 99 16.80 -8.61 -16.09
N LYS A 100 15.63 -8.12 -16.51
CA LYS A 100 15.28 -7.98 -17.93
C LYS A 100 16.28 -7.08 -18.66
N TRP A 101 16.62 -5.95 -18.07
CA TRP A 101 17.57 -4.98 -18.61
C TRP A 101 18.98 -5.57 -18.79
N HIS A 102 19.45 -6.29 -17.79
CA HIS A 102 20.80 -6.87 -17.78
C HIS A 102 20.93 -8.08 -18.71
N TYR A 103 19.95 -8.99 -18.71
CA TYR A 103 20.04 -10.26 -19.43
C TYR A 103 19.39 -10.26 -20.82
N GLN A 104 18.69 -9.19 -21.21
CA GLN A 104 18.14 -9.02 -22.57
C GLN A 104 18.52 -7.65 -23.17
N PRO A 105 19.82 -7.37 -23.39
CA PRO A 105 20.28 -6.09 -23.90
C PRO A 105 19.62 -5.68 -25.24
N THR A 106 19.34 -6.66 -26.11
CA THR A 106 18.69 -6.43 -27.42
C THR A 106 17.19 -6.13 -27.33
N LYS A 107 16.57 -6.26 -26.15
CA LYS A 107 15.15 -5.98 -25.90
C LYS A 107 14.92 -4.78 -24.98
N ARG A 108 15.99 -4.09 -24.60
CA ARG A 108 15.88 -2.84 -23.83
C ARG A 108 14.98 -1.86 -24.57
N SER A 109 14.11 -1.19 -23.82
CA SER A 109 13.15 -0.24 -24.36
C SER A 109 12.94 0.90 -23.37
N GLU A 110 12.49 2.04 -23.87
CA GLU A 110 12.13 3.19 -23.04
C GLU A 110 11.02 2.85 -22.03
N SER A 111 10.11 1.93 -22.38
CA SER A 111 9.09 1.45 -21.44
C SER A 111 9.70 0.71 -20.24
N TRP A 112 10.71 -0.14 -20.46
CA TRP A 112 11.40 -0.83 -19.37
C TRP A 112 12.20 0.15 -18.52
N ARG A 113 12.92 1.09 -19.16
CA ARG A 113 13.66 2.16 -18.47
C ARG A 113 12.72 3.01 -17.60
N SER A 114 11.62 3.47 -18.18
CA SER A 114 10.59 4.24 -17.48
C SER A 114 10.02 3.48 -16.30
N THR A 115 9.76 2.17 -16.45
CA THR A 115 9.29 1.34 -15.32
C THR A 115 10.34 1.26 -14.20
N ILE A 116 11.62 1.10 -14.52
CA ILE A 116 12.70 1.09 -13.51
C ILE A 116 12.76 2.42 -12.77
N THR A 117 12.77 3.54 -13.50
CA THR A 117 12.77 4.89 -12.92
C THR A 117 11.55 5.11 -12.03
N GLU A 118 10.36 4.75 -12.49
CA GLU A 118 9.11 4.86 -11.73
C GLU A 118 9.15 4.06 -10.43
N GLN A 119 9.66 2.81 -10.46
CA GLN A 119 9.76 2.02 -9.24
C GLN A 119 10.76 2.61 -8.25
N ARG A 120 11.88 3.18 -8.73
CA ARG A 120 12.86 3.85 -7.86
C ARG A 120 12.26 5.09 -7.19
N ILE A 121 11.62 5.97 -7.96
CA ILE A 121 10.94 7.17 -7.44
C ILE A 121 9.87 6.78 -6.40
N CYS A 122 9.04 5.77 -6.70
CA CYS A 122 8.03 5.32 -5.76
C CYS A 122 8.63 4.74 -4.46
N ILE A 123 9.73 3.99 -4.56
CA ILE A 123 10.42 3.48 -3.37
C ILE A 123 11.01 4.64 -2.57
N GLU A 124 11.66 5.60 -3.22
CA GLU A 124 12.21 6.79 -2.59
C GLU A 124 11.12 7.55 -1.82
N GLY A 125 9.99 7.86 -2.46
CA GLY A 125 8.86 8.53 -1.81
C GLY A 125 8.33 7.78 -0.60
N LEU A 126 8.21 6.44 -0.67
CA LEU A 126 7.81 5.63 0.49
C LEU A 126 8.81 5.74 1.66
N LEU A 127 10.10 5.87 1.38
CA LEU A 127 11.14 5.99 2.40
C LEU A 127 11.30 7.43 2.92
N GLU A 128 10.89 8.43 2.15
CA GLU A 128 10.76 9.82 2.59
C GLU A 128 9.59 9.98 3.55
N ASP A 129 8.42 9.43 3.19
CA ASP A 129 7.21 9.45 4.02
C ASP A 129 7.37 8.60 5.29
N SER A 130 8.02 7.43 5.15
CA SER A 130 8.18 6.45 6.23
C SER A 130 9.64 5.96 6.36
N PRO A 131 10.56 6.77 6.92
CA PRO A 131 11.98 6.41 7.05
C PRO A 131 12.27 5.14 7.85
N SER A 132 11.35 4.76 8.75
CA SER A 132 11.40 3.52 9.52
C SER A 132 11.31 2.25 8.66
N LEU A 133 10.92 2.38 7.39
CA LEU A 133 10.92 1.28 6.42
C LEU A 133 12.31 0.99 5.83
N LYS A 134 13.32 1.85 6.00
CA LYS A 134 14.65 1.63 5.41
C LYS A 134 15.30 0.28 5.81
N PRO A 135 15.32 -0.12 7.09
CA PRO A 135 15.90 -1.42 7.49
C PRO A 135 15.18 -2.63 6.87
N LEU A 136 13.90 -2.47 6.54
CA LEU A 136 13.10 -3.52 5.94
C LEU A 136 13.60 -3.89 4.53
N LEU A 137 14.17 -2.95 3.78
CA LEU A 137 14.75 -3.23 2.46
C LEU A 137 15.79 -4.35 2.55
N THR A 138 16.72 -4.23 3.49
CA THR A 138 17.78 -5.23 3.72
C THR A 138 17.19 -6.57 4.17
N GLU A 139 16.20 -6.56 5.08
CA GLU A 139 15.51 -7.78 5.54
C GLU A 139 14.88 -8.55 4.37
N VAL A 140 14.26 -7.84 3.42
CA VAL A 140 13.38 -8.45 2.42
C VAL A 140 14.04 -8.60 1.05
N PHE A 141 15.23 -8.02 0.84
CA PHE A 141 15.89 -7.95 -0.46
C PHE A 141 16.04 -9.32 -1.11
N LYS A 142 16.56 -10.31 -0.35
CA LYS A 142 16.78 -11.68 -0.85
C LYS A 142 15.47 -12.32 -1.30
N ASP A 143 14.42 -12.22 -0.50
CA ASP A 143 13.11 -12.78 -0.80
C ASP A 143 12.45 -12.11 -2.00
N CYS A 144 12.54 -10.77 -2.08
CA CYS A 144 12.06 -9.99 -3.21
C CYS A 144 12.82 -10.36 -4.49
N TYR A 145 14.13 -10.54 -4.41
CA TYR A 145 14.95 -10.99 -5.53
C TYR A 145 14.51 -12.36 -6.06
N GLN A 146 14.29 -13.36 -5.20
CA GLN A 146 13.81 -14.67 -5.65
C GLN A 146 12.47 -14.59 -6.40
N LYS A 147 11.54 -13.75 -5.92
CA LYS A 147 10.26 -13.52 -6.60
C LYS A 147 10.44 -12.79 -7.93
N ALA A 148 11.35 -11.82 -7.98
CA ALA A 148 11.69 -11.10 -9.20
C ALA A 148 12.30 -12.02 -10.27
N ARG A 149 13.16 -12.97 -9.89
CA ARG A 149 13.72 -13.97 -10.81
C ARG A 149 12.63 -14.83 -11.46
N ILE A 150 11.66 -15.29 -10.68
CA ILE A 150 10.53 -16.07 -11.18
C ILE A 150 9.72 -15.23 -12.18
N LYS A 151 9.33 -14.01 -11.79
CA LYS A 151 8.58 -13.14 -12.68
C LYS A 151 9.34 -12.77 -13.97
N ALA A 152 10.65 -12.53 -13.87
CA ALA A 152 11.48 -12.27 -15.04
C ALA A 152 11.54 -13.49 -15.97
N SER A 153 11.70 -14.68 -15.41
CA SER A 153 11.63 -15.94 -16.16
C SER A 153 10.28 -16.10 -16.87
N ASP A 154 9.17 -15.87 -16.17
CA ASP A 154 7.82 -16.00 -16.69
C ASP A 154 7.54 -15.00 -17.84
N GLU A 155 7.99 -13.75 -17.70
CA GLU A 155 7.74 -12.70 -18.71
C GLU A 155 8.66 -12.80 -19.93
N THR A 156 9.91 -13.24 -19.73
CA THR A 156 10.94 -13.21 -20.79
C THR A 156 11.16 -14.55 -21.49
N GLY A 157 10.73 -15.64 -20.86
CA GLY A 157 11.07 -17.01 -21.26
C GLY A 157 12.51 -17.44 -20.92
N ILE A 158 13.31 -16.60 -20.26
CA ILE A 158 14.65 -16.99 -19.79
C ILE A 158 14.47 -18.04 -18.69
N LYS A 159 15.01 -19.24 -18.88
CA LYS A 159 14.93 -20.29 -17.86
C LYS A 159 15.65 -19.83 -16.57
N LEU A 160 15.07 -20.15 -15.42
CA LEU A 160 15.60 -19.80 -14.09
C LEU A 160 17.06 -20.21 -13.83
N ASN A 161 17.59 -21.22 -14.52
CA ASN A 161 18.99 -21.65 -14.39
C ASN A 161 19.98 -20.68 -15.06
N PHE A 162 19.52 -19.82 -15.98
CA PHE A 162 20.33 -18.76 -16.58
C PHE A 162 20.30 -17.46 -15.77
N LEU A 163 19.32 -17.31 -14.86
CA LEU A 163 19.31 -16.21 -13.90
C LEU A 163 20.05 -16.64 -12.63
N PRO A 164 21.00 -15.85 -12.10
CA PRO A 164 21.81 -16.25 -10.95
C PRO A 164 20.94 -16.49 -9.72
N LYS A 165 21.33 -17.42 -8.84
CA LYS A 165 20.54 -17.74 -7.64
C LYS A 165 20.60 -16.62 -6.60
N GLU A 166 21.71 -15.92 -6.50
CA GLU A 166 21.87 -14.73 -5.65
C GLU A 166 21.84 -13.47 -6.53
N SER A 167 21.46 -12.33 -5.94
CA SER A 167 21.32 -11.08 -6.69
C SER A 167 22.67 -10.66 -7.28
N PRO A 168 22.73 -10.34 -8.59
CA PRO A 168 23.93 -9.74 -9.17
C PRO A 168 24.04 -8.25 -8.84
N PHE A 169 22.99 -7.67 -8.23
CA PHE A 169 22.91 -6.27 -7.84
C PHE A 169 22.96 -6.16 -6.32
N SER A 170 23.71 -5.17 -5.81
CA SER A 170 23.59 -4.73 -4.43
C SER A 170 22.26 -3.98 -4.20
N LEU A 171 21.91 -3.74 -2.93
CA LEU A 171 20.73 -2.94 -2.59
C LEU A 171 20.92 -1.50 -3.08
N GLU A 172 22.12 -0.96 -2.91
CA GLU A 172 22.50 0.39 -3.34
C GLU A 172 22.39 0.52 -4.86
N GLU A 173 22.98 -0.40 -5.64
CA GLU A 173 22.88 -0.41 -7.10
C GLU A 173 21.43 -0.53 -7.60
N THR A 174 20.63 -1.32 -6.89
CA THR A 174 19.21 -1.51 -7.23
C THR A 174 18.45 -0.17 -7.16
N LEU A 175 18.72 0.64 -6.14
CA LEU A 175 18.03 1.90 -5.88
C LEU A 175 18.66 3.10 -6.62
N GLU A 176 19.95 3.02 -6.95
CA GLU A 176 20.71 4.10 -7.56
C GLU A 176 20.29 4.38 -9.01
N SER A 177 19.87 5.62 -9.30
CA SER A 177 19.34 6.02 -10.61
C SER A 177 20.37 5.91 -11.74
N SER A 178 21.62 6.25 -11.45
CA SER A 178 22.74 6.28 -12.40
C SER A 178 23.23 4.91 -12.86
N TYR A 179 22.80 3.82 -12.20
CA TYR A 179 23.21 2.45 -12.54
C TYR A 179 22.80 1.99 -13.96
N LEU A 180 21.84 2.66 -14.61
CA LEU A 180 21.43 2.31 -15.98
C LEU A 180 22.23 3.01 -17.08
N ASP A 181 23.10 3.96 -16.73
CA ASP A 181 23.86 4.75 -17.68
C ASP A 181 25.10 3.97 -18.15
N ASP A 182 24.87 2.81 -18.78
CA ASP A 182 25.86 2.15 -19.63
C ASP A 182 25.91 2.86 -21.00
N GLU A 183 26.45 4.09 -21.04
CA GLU A 183 27.14 4.57 -22.24
C GLU A 183 28.60 4.09 -22.20
N ARG A 184 28.84 2.82 -22.56
CA ARG A 184 30.14 2.35 -23.07
C ARG A 184 29.97 1.23 -24.08
#